data_AF-R9K4K9-F1
#
_entry.id   AF-R9K4K9-F1
#
_cell.length_a   1.000
_cell.length_b   1.000
_cell.length_c   1.000
_cell.angle_alpha   90.00
_cell.angle_beta   90.00
_cell.angle_gamma   90.00
#
_symmetry.space_group_name_H-M   'P 1'
#
loop_
_entity.id
_entity.type
_entity.pdbx_description
1 polymer ?
#
loop_
_entity_poly.entity_id
_entity_poly.type
_entity_poly.pdbx_seq_one_letter_code
_entity_poly.pdbx_strand_id
1 'polypeptide(L)'
;MNQNYQANVTPQICKVQTDRKLIAVYDHLRPAALTHYAQLHAKGEYKENDRKIHSLIKVTIQDYTNGTGDKNIIAQFNLAPEQVQFILTRITAGFQEFEWSQSKIFGTPDAQGYATAQQFSISRHANDSSGRPMKSPWRLQIVNGKGVKVHNQKGGAYMKSGSFIMEKNTFIQLMDMDLYMLLKRTDSYITNWEAYVAPSMMTNGKQAYEKQQMEWQAQNQSGTAQNQNASYQVQEQNQTQSSPYQGQSQNQAQNMQYQEQFQNYVQNGQYQGQVQGYGQNAQYQESAPANSYAA
;
A
#
# COMPACT_ATOMS: atom_id res chain seq x y z
N MET A 1 43.42 -16.54 -14.24
CA MET A 1 43.11 -15.11 -14.08
C MET A 1 41.95 -14.74 -14.99
N ASN A 2 40.89 -14.16 -14.43
CA ASN A 2 39.83 -13.32 -15.03
C ASN A 2 38.58 -13.50 -14.15
N GLN A 3 37.86 -12.50 -13.68
CA GLN A 3 37.97 -11.04 -13.65
C GLN A 3 37.03 -10.68 -12.48
N ASN A 4 37.40 -9.69 -11.66
CA ASN A 4 36.59 -9.01 -10.65
C ASN A 4 35.08 -9.37 -10.66
N TYR A 5 34.66 -10.37 -9.90
CA TYR A 5 33.25 -10.58 -9.57
C TYR A 5 32.87 -9.49 -8.56
N GLN A 6 32.49 -8.31 -9.06
CA GLN A 6 31.76 -7.36 -8.24
C GLN A 6 30.38 -7.95 -7.96
N ALA A 7 30.14 -8.33 -6.70
CA ALA A 7 28.83 -8.70 -6.24
C ALA A 7 27.92 -7.46 -6.38
N ASN A 8 27.08 -7.44 -7.42
CA ASN A 8 26.13 -6.37 -7.61
C ASN A 8 25.05 -6.46 -6.52
N VAL A 9 24.86 -5.37 -5.77
CA VAL A 9 23.73 -5.24 -4.86
C VAL A 9 22.45 -5.25 -5.69
N THR A 10 21.47 -6.06 -5.29
CA THR A 10 20.20 -6.21 -6.02
C THR A 10 19.02 -5.97 -5.09
N PRO A 11 18.01 -5.19 -5.52
CA PRO A 11 16.74 -5.06 -4.79
C PRO A 11 15.79 -6.25 -5.05
N GLN A 12 16.25 -7.32 -5.72
CA GLN A 12 15.40 -8.47 -6.01
C GLN A 12 15.05 -9.23 -4.72
N ILE A 13 13.75 -9.32 -4.42
CA ILE A 13 13.22 -10.06 -3.27
C ILE A 13 13.24 -11.56 -3.59
N CYS A 14 12.65 -11.96 -4.72
CA CYS A 14 12.57 -13.35 -5.14
C CYS A 14 12.35 -13.47 -6.64
N LYS A 15 12.54 -14.69 -7.16
CA LYS A 15 12.20 -15.06 -8.54
C LYS A 15 11.72 -16.50 -8.62
N VAL A 16 10.91 -16.79 -9.64
CA VAL A 16 10.58 -18.13 -10.09
C VAL A 16 10.96 -18.22 -11.57
N GLN A 17 11.62 -19.32 -11.94
CA GLN A 17 12.13 -19.53 -13.28
C GLN A 17 11.60 -20.86 -13.83
N THR A 18 11.18 -20.82 -15.09
CA THR A 18 10.88 -21.96 -15.94
C THR A 18 11.93 -22.03 -17.04
N ASP A 19 11.89 -23.05 -17.89
CA ASP A 19 12.86 -23.24 -18.98
C ASP A 19 12.94 -22.04 -19.94
N ARG A 20 11.83 -21.33 -20.14
CA ARG A 20 11.73 -20.24 -21.13
C ARG A 20 11.36 -18.89 -20.55
N LYS A 21 10.93 -18.82 -19.29
CA LYS A 21 10.42 -17.59 -18.68
C LYS A 21 10.83 -17.45 -17.22
N LEU A 22 11.00 -16.21 -16.78
CA LEU A 22 11.33 -15.87 -15.41
C LEU A 22 10.41 -14.77 -14.93
N ILE A 23 9.82 -14.94 -13.74
CA ILE A 23 9.15 -13.87 -13.01
C ILE A 23 10.01 -13.47 -11.82
N ALA A 24 10.23 -12.18 -11.64
CA ALA A 24 11.00 -11.65 -10.53
C ALA A 24 10.29 -10.46 -9.88
N VAL A 25 10.47 -10.36 -8.57
CA VAL A 25 9.87 -9.32 -7.72
C VAL A 25 11.00 -8.52 -7.07
N TYR A 26 10.85 -7.20 -7.04
CA TYR A 26 11.86 -6.26 -6.56
C TYR A 26 11.26 -5.27 -5.55
N ASP A 27 12.08 -4.92 -4.57
CA ASP A 27 11.80 -3.87 -3.59
C ASP A 27 11.78 -2.50 -4.26
N HIS A 28 10.63 -1.83 -4.15
CA HIS A 28 10.38 -0.44 -4.50
C HIS A 28 9.57 0.24 -3.38
N LEU A 29 9.67 -0.26 -2.14
CA LEU A 29 8.92 0.24 -0.99
C LEU A 29 9.46 1.60 -0.57
N ARG A 30 8.54 2.51 -0.23
CA ARG A 30 8.86 3.90 0.10
C ARG A 30 8.10 4.30 1.36
N PRO A 31 8.77 4.84 2.39
CA PRO A 31 8.09 5.32 3.57
C PRO A 31 7.25 6.54 3.23
N ALA A 32 6.15 6.72 3.95
CA ALA A 32 5.35 7.93 3.88
C ALA A 32 6.14 9.13 4.41
N ALA A 33 5.75 10.34 4.00
CA ALA A 33 6.27 11.57 4.59
C ALA A 33 5.96 11.64 6.09
N LEU A 34 6.79 12.34 6.86
CA LEU A 34 6.59 12.49 8.32
C LEU A 34 5.22 13.09 8.68
N THR A 35 4.70 13.99 7.83
CA THR A 35 3.34 14.58 7.97
C THR A 35 2.21 13.56 7.82
N HIS A 36 2.52 12.36 7.33
CA HIS A 36 1.60 11.24 7.11
C HIS A 36 2.11 9.97 7.79
N TYR A 37 2.87 10.11 8.90
CA TYR A 37 3.60 9.01 9.54
C TYR A 37 2.76 7.76 9.85
N ALA A 38 1.47 7.93 10.15
CA ALA A 38 0.56 6.83 10.47
C ALA A 38 0.24 5.92 9.26
N GLN A 39 0.52 6.35 8.03
CA GLN A 39 0.24 5.58 6.81
C GLN A 39 1.32 4.55 6.47
N LEU A 40 2.54 4.70 7.02
CA LEU A 40 3.77 3.93 6.75
C LEU A 40 4.25 3.92 5.29
N HIS A 41 3.38 3.60 4.34
CA HIS A 41 3.67 3.56 2.91
C HIS A 41 3.33 4.88 2.22
N ALA A 42 4.23 5.38 1.37
CA ALA A 42 3.97 6.53 0.53
C ALA A 42 2.77 6.28 -0.41
N LYS A 43 1.86 7.24 -0.50
CA LYS A 43 0.65 7.23 -1.34
C LYS A 43 0.53 8.48 -2.23
N GLY A 44 1.64 9.17 -2.47
CA GLY A 44 1.73 10.31 -3.38
C GLY A 44 1.62 11.67 -2.69
N GLU A 45 1.81 11.70 -1.37
CA GLU A 45 1.82 12.88 -0.51
C GLU A 45 3.10 13.73 -0.68
N TYR A 46 4.19 13.14 -1.21
CA TYR A 46 5.39 13.86 -1.60
C TYR A 46 5.84 13.50 -3.01
N LYS A 47 6.75 14.32 -3.54
CA LYS A 47 7.34 14.15 -4.87
C LYS A 47 8.85 14.02 -4.81
N GLU A 48 9.42 13.25 -5.72
CA GLU A 48 10.84 13.31 -6.08
C GLU A 48 10.94 13.41 -7.59
N ASN A 49 11.81 14.27 -8.10
CA ASN A 49 11.96 14.52 -9.54
C ASN A 49 10.59 14.79 -10.22
N ASP A 50 9.78 15.65 -9.59
CA ASP A 50 8.41 16.02 -10.00
C ASP A 50 7.39 14.89 -10.11
N ARG A 51 7.70 13.70 -9.58
CA ARG A 51 6.81 12.54 -9.59
C ARG A 51 6.31 12.22 -8.19
N LYS A 52 5.01 12.03 -8.06
CA LYS A 52 4.39 11.52 -6.83
C LYS A 52 4.99 10.15 -6.50
N ILE A 53 5.45 10.00 -5.27
CA ILE A 53 6.07 8.76 -4.80
C ILE A 53 5.02 7.85 -4.18
N HIS A 54 5.07 6.59 -4.58
CA HIS A 54 4.22 5.54 -4.04
C HIS A 54 5.11 4.39 -3.57
N SER A 55 4.76 3.78 -2.45
CA SER A 55 5.35 2.52 -2.04
C SER A 55 4.85 1.41 -2.97
N LEU A 56 5.77 0.68 -3.59
CA LEU A 56 5.44 -0.27 -4.64
C LEU A 56 6.27 -1.55 -4.52
N ILE A 57 5.77 -2.59 -5.16
CA ILE A 57 6.48 -3.83 -5.43
C ILE A 57 6.55 -3.98 -6.94
N LYS A 58 7.76 -4.00 -7.49
CA LYS A 58 7.95 -4.16 -8.93
C LYS A 58 7.96 -5.63 -9.29
N VAL A 59 7.13 -6.01 -10.26
CA VAL A 59 7.08 -7.35 -10.86
C VAL A 59 7.59 -7.26 -12.29
N THR A 60 8.43 -8.20 -12.69
CA THR A 60 8.88 -8.35 -14.07
C THR A 60 8.66 -9.76 -14.56
N ILE A 61 8.34 -9.91 -15.83
CA ILE A 61 8.38 -11.19 -16.55
C ILE A 61 9.39 -11.03 -17.68
N GLN A 62 10.36 -11.94 -17.72
CA GLN A 62 11.30 -12.11 -18.82
C GLN A 62 10.93 -13.35 -19.61
N ASP A 63 11.00 -13.24 -20.93
CA ASP A 63 10.59 -14.27 -21.87
C ASP A 63 11.67 -14.52 -22.90
N TYR A 64 12.35 -15.65 -22.72
CA TYR A 64 13.44 -16.10 -23.57
C TYR A 64 12.98 -17.10 -24.64
N THR A 65 11.67 -17.23 -24.87
CA THR A 65 11.11 -18.20 -25.82
C THR A 65 11.73 -18.08 -27.22
N ASN A 66 12.05 -16.84 -27.64
CA ASN A 66 12.66 -16.55 -28.93
C ASN A 66 14.19 -16.37 -28.86
N GLY A 67 14.81 -16.60 -27.70
CA GLY A 67 16.24 -16.41 -27.45
C GLY A 67 16.54 -15.36 -26.38
N THR A 68 17.83 -15.17 -26.12
CA THR A 68 18.36 -14.18 -25.16
C THR A 68 18.80 -12.89 -25.89
N GLY A 69 19.30 -11.90 -25.14
CA GLY A 69 19.70 -10.61 -25.71
C GLY A 69 18.49 -9.82 -26.23
N ASP A 70 18.58 -9.31 -27.46
CA ASP A 70 17.55 -8.47 -28.08
C ASP A 70 16.21 -9.20 -28.31
N LYS A 71 16.22 -10.54 -28.30
CA LYS A 71 15.03 -11.37 -28.46
C LYS A 71 14.27 -11.61 -27.16
N ASN A 72 14.85 -11.23 -26.02
CA ASN A 72 14.21 -11.35 -24.71
C ASN A 72 13.13 -10.28 -24.53
N ILE A 73 11.90 -10.70 -24.27
CA ILE A 73 10.82 -9.76 -23.92
C ILE A 73 10.83 -9.58 -22.40
N ILE A 74 11.19 -8.37 -21.96
CA ILE A 74 11.08 -7.96 -20.55
C ILE A 74 9.90 -7.01 -20.41
N ALA A 75 8.86 -7.47 -19.72
CA ALA A 75 7.71 -6.67 -19.34
C ALA A 75 7.67 -6.47 -17.82
N GLN A 76 7.18 -5.32 -17.36
CA GLN A 76 7.15 -4.96 -15.95
C GLN A 76 5.86 -4.25 -15.53
N PHE A 77 5.49 -4.40 -14.27
CA PHE A 77 4.37 -3.71 -13.65
C PHE A 77 4.67 -3.48 -12.17
N ASN A 78 4.17 -2.37 -11.62
CA ASN A 78 4.30 -2.11 -10.19
C ASN A 78 2.97 -2.39 -9.49
N LEU A 79 2.97 -3.22 -8.46
CA LEU A 79 1.84 -3.47 -7.57
C LEU A 79 2.00 -2.64 -6.29
N ALA A 80 0.89 -2.26 -5.65
CA ALA A 80 0.94 -1.80 -4.27
C ALA A 80 1.19 -3.01 -3.33
N PRO A 81 1.80 -2.82 -2.15
CA PRO A 81 2.02 -3.90 -1.18
C PRO A 81 0.74 -4.69 -0.87
N GLU A 82 -0.36 -3.97 -0.66
CA GLU A 82 -1.66 -4.56 -0.33
C GLU A 82 -2.24 -5.39 -1.49
N GLN A 83 -1.86 -5.11 -2.74
CA GLN A 83 -2.28 -5.91 -3.89
C GLN A 83 -1.58 -7.28 -3.91
N VAL A 84 -0.32 -7.34 -3.50
CA VAL A 84 0.41 -8.61 -3.34
C VAL A 84 -0.26 -9.45 -2.25
N GLN A 85 -0.56 -8.84 -1.10
CA GLN A 85 -1.25 -9.48 0.01
C GLN A 85 -2.65 -9.97 -0.40
N PHE A 86 -3.42 -9.13 -1.11
CA PHE A 86 -4.73 -9.51 -1.64
C PHE A 86 -4.63 -10.75 -2.55
N ILE A 87 -3.67 -10.78 -3.49
CA ILE A 87 -3.50 -11.95 -4.36
C ILE A 87 -3.06 -13.18 -3.56
N LEU A 88 -2.17 -13.03 -2.57
CA LEU A 88 -1.76 -14.13 -1.68
C LEU A 88 -2.98 -14.73 -0.96
N THR A 89 -3.92 -13.91 -0.51
CA THR A 89 -5.13 -14.43 0.16
C THR A 89 -5.97 -15.34 -0.75
N ARG A 90 -5.92 -15.15 -2.08
CA ARG A 90 -6.69 -15.97 -3.04
C ARG A 90 -6.14 -17.39 -3.11
N ILE A 91 -4.82 -17.53 -3.13
CA ILE A 91 -4.20 -18.85 -3.14
C ILE A 91 -4.29 -19.52 -1.76
N THR A 92 -4.13 -18.79 -0.66
CA THR A 92 -4.23 -19.38 0.69
C THR A 92 -5.64 -19.84 1.03
N ALA A 93 -6.66 -19.16 0.50
CA ALA A 93 -8.06 -19.57 0.66
C ALA A 93 -8.49 -20.68 -0.33
N GLY A 94 -7.62 -21.09 -1.27
CA GLY A 94 -7.89 -22.21 -2.17
C GLY A 94 -8.93 -21.92 -3.26
N PHE A 95 -9.05 -20.66 -3.71
CA PHE A 95 -9.98 -20.28 -4.79
C PHE A 95 -9.71 -21.11 -6.05
N GLN A 96 -10.77 -21.71 -6.62
CA GLN A 96 -10.62 -22.55 -7.81
C GLN A 96 -10.55 -21.73 -9.10
N GLU A 97 -11.36 -20.68 -9.19
CA GLU A 97 -11.36 -19.72 -10.28
C GLU A 97 -11.12 -18.33 -9.71
N PHE A 98 -10.31 -17.54 -10.41
CA PHE A 98 -10.02 -16.16 -10.02
C PHE A 98 -9.58 -15.37 -11.25
N GLU A 99 -10.00 -14.11 -11.32
CA GLU A 99 -9.52 -13.18 -12.34
C GLU A 99 -9.40 -11.79 -11.74
N TRP A 100 -8.25 -11.15 -11.96
CA TRP A 100 -8.03 -9.77 -11.60
C TRP A 100 -7.10 -9.10 -12.60
N SER A 101 -7.37 -7.84 -12.92
CA SER A 101 -6.52 -7.04 -13.77
C SER A 101 -6.47 -5.59 -13.34
N GLN A 102 -5.39 -4.91 -13.74
CA GLN A 102 -5.21 -3.49 -13.53
C GLN A 102 -4.44 -2.88 -14.70
N SER A 103 -4.88 -1.69 -15.12
CA SER A 103 -4.16 -0.84 -16.07
C SER A 103 -3.65 0.43 -15.40
N LYS A 104 -2.48 0.90 -15.80
CA LYS A 104 -1.87 2.15 -15.34
C LYS A 104 -1.39 2.96 -16.54
N ILE A 105 -1.59 4.27 -16.46
CA ILE A 105 -1.03 5.24 -17.41
C ILE A 105 -0.32 6.35 -16.66
N PHE A 106 0.91 6.65 -17.05
CA PHE A 106 1.76 7.61 -16.35
C PHE A 106 2.85 8.17 -17.26
N GLY A 107 3.61 9.12 -16.73
CA GLY A 107 4.62 9.84 -17.49
C GLY A 107 4.05 10.99 -18.31
N THR A 108 4.95 11.65 -19.03
CA THR A 108 4.63 12.73 -19.96
C THR A 108 4.32 12.13 -21.33
N PRO A 109 3.27 12.60 -22.03
CA PRO A 109 3.04 12.20 -23.41
C PRO A 109 4.25 12.48 -24.31
N ASP A 110 4.51 11.60 -25.27
CA ASP A 110 5.48 11.81 -26.34
C ASP A 110 4.96 12.83 -27.38
N ALA A 111 5.74 13.08 -28.43
CA ALA A 111 5.39 14.04 -29.48
C ALA A 111 4.06 13.71 -30.20
N GLN A 112 3.64 12.45 -30.14
CA GLN A 112 2.40 11.92 -30.72
C GLN A 112 1.25 11.92 -29.71
N GLY A 113 1.46 12.39 -28.49
CA GLY A 113 0.43 12.48 -27.45
C GLY A 113 0.25 11.19 -26.63
N TYR A 114 1.16 10.22 -26.76
CA TYR A 114 1.08 8.95 -26.04
C TYR A 114 1.97 8.93 -24.79
N ALA A 115 1.38 8.55 -23.65
CA ALA A 115 2.10 8.31 -22.40
C ALA A 115 2.35 6.81 -22.19
N THR A 116 3.26 6.47 -21.26
CA THR A 116 3.53 5.07 -20.88
C THR A 116 2.29 4.42 -20.30
N ALA A 117 1.95 3.25 -20.81
CA ALA A 117 0.85 2.43 -20.34
C ALA A 117 1.32 1.02 -19.99
N GLN A 118 0.79 0.48 -18.89
CA GLN A 118 1.08 -0.88 -18.45
C GLN A 118 -0.21 -1.56 -18.01
N GLN A 119 -0.32 -2.85 -18.29
CA GLN A 119 -1.42 -3.70 -17.86
C GLN A 119 -0.85 -4.93 -17.16
N PHE A 120 -1.48 -5.32 -16.08
CA PHE A 120 -1.22 -6.57 -15.37
C PHE A 120 -2.53 -7.33 -15.27
N SER A 121 -2.47 -8.64 -15.50
CA SER A 121 -3.56 -9.54 -15.16
C SER A 121 -3.02 -10.80 -14.49
N ILE A 122 -3.85 -11.34 -13.61
CA ILE A 122 -3.67 -12.65 -13.01
C ILE A 122 -4.99 -13.39 -13.08
N SER A 123 -4.93 -14.65 -13.51
CA SER A 123 -6.08 -15.55 -13.44
C SER A 123 -5.68 -16.93 -12.93
N ARG A 124 -6.65 -17.64 -12.39
CA ARG A 124 -6.55 -19.06 -12.07
C ARG A 124 -7.65 -19.80 -12.81
N HIS A 125 -7.27 -20.87 -13.51
CA HIS A 125 -8.19 -21.83 -14.09
C HIS A 125 -7.78 -23.24 -13.67
N ALA A 126 -8.66 -23.97 -13.01
CA ALA A 126 -8.36 -25.32 -12.53
C ALA A 126 -8.22 -26.33 -13.69
N ASN A 127 -8.94 -26.07 -14.78
CA ASN A 127 -9.03 -26.92 -15.96
C ASN A 127 -8.71 -26.13 -17.23
N ASP A 128 -8.16 -26.81 -18.24
CA ASP A 128 -7.95 -26.24 -19.57
C ASP A 128 -9.26 -26.20 -20.39
N SER A 129 -9.19 -25.69 -21.62
CA SER A 129 -10.34 -25.59 -22.52
C SER A 129 -10.95 -26.94 -22.91
N SER A 130 -10.27 -28.05 -22.64
CA SER A 130 -10.76 -29.42 -22.85
C SER A 130 -11.31 -30.06 -21.56
N GLY A 131 -11.34 -29.33 -20.45
CA GLY A 131 -11.79 -29.80 -19.15
C GLY A 131 -10.73 -30.59 -18.36
N ARG A 132 -9.49 -30.67 -18.84
CA ARG A 132 -8.43 -31.43 -18.15
C ARG A 132 -7.80 -30.58 -17.03
N PRO A 133 -7.51 -31.16 -15.85
CA PRO A 133 -6.84 -30.44 -14.77
C PRO A 133 -5.49 -29.86 -15.21
N MET A 134 -5.26 -28.58 -14.88
CA MET A 134 -4.02 -27.88 -15.19
C MET A 134 -2.97 -28.09 -14.11
N LYS A 135 -1.73 -28.45 -14.52
CA LYS A 135 -0.58 -28.52 -13.60
C LYS A 135 -0.16 -27.12 -13.10
N SER A 136 -0.27 -26.11 -13.96
CA SER A 136 0.09 -24.72 -13.67
C SER A 136 -1.13 -23.82 -13.90
N PRO A 137 -2.09 -23.80 -12.95
CA PRO A 137 -3.40 -23.18 -13.14
C PRO A 137 -3.35 -21.65 -13.10
N TRP A 138 -2.27 -21.06 -12.56
CA TRP A 138 -2.15 -19.61 -12.42
C TRP A 138 -1.43 -19.00 -13.61
N ARG A 139 -2.07 -18.03 -14.25
CA ARG A 139 -1.48 -17.25 -15.34
C ARG A 139 -1.30 -15.80 -14.91
N LEU A 140 -0.06 -15.31 -14.95
CA LEU A 140 0.27 -13.90 -14.74
C LEU A 140 0.74 -13.30 -16.06
N GLN A 141 0.16 -12.18 -16.48
CA GLN A 141 0.48 -11.51 -17.73
C GLN A 141 0.80 -10.04 -17.48
N ILE A 142 1.82 -9.54 -18.17
CA ILE A 142 2.15 -8.13 -18.23
C ILE A 142 2.18 -7.68 -19.69
N VAL A 143 1.46 -6.59 -19.96
CA VAL A 143 1.51 -5.90 -21.24
C VAL A 143 2.05 -4.49 -21.01
N ASN A 144 3.13 -4.13 -21.70
CA ASN A 144 3.65 -2.77 -21.72
C ASN A 144 3.44 -2.14 -23.08
N GLY A 145 3.20 -0.84 -23.06
CA GLY A 145 3.01 -0.08 -24.27
C GLY A 145 2.73 1.38 -23.97
N LYS A 146 1.86 1.96 -24.79
CA LYS A 146 1.55 3.38 -24.81
C LYS A 146 0.05 3.62 -24.89
N GLY A 147 -0.42 4.78 -24.43
CA GLY A 147 -1.83 5.16 -24.50
C GLY A 147 -2.04 6.66 -24.35
N VAL A 148 -3.24 7.15 -24.69
CA VAL A 148 -3.56 8.57 -24.54
C VAL A 148 -3.99 8.84 -23.10
N LYS A 149 -3.21 9.67 -22.39
CA LYS A 149 -3.47 10.05 -20.99
C LYS A 149 -4.49 11.19 -20.93
N VAL A 150 -5.62 10.93 -20.26
CA VAL A 150 -6.69 11.92 -20.04
C VAL A 150 -6.74 12.27 -18.57
N HIS A 151 -6.75 13.57 -18.25
CA HIS A 151 -6.94 14.04 -16.88
C HIS A 151 -8.43 14.11 -16.56
N ASN A 152 -8.81 13.65 -15.37
CA ASN A 152 -10.16 13.82 -14.85
C ASN A 152 -10.28 15.15 -14.10
N GLN A 153 -11.51 15.61 -13.87
CA GLN A 153 -11.79 16.89 -13.19
C GLN A 153 -11.26 16.94 -11.75
N LYS A 154 -11.01 15.79 -11.12
CA LYS A 154 -10.54 15.65 -9.73
C LYS A 154 -9.01 15.54 -9.64
N GLY A 155 -8.28 15.81 -10.72
CA GLY A 155 -6.81 15.79 -10.74
C GLY A 155 -6.17 14.40 -10.86
N GLY A 156 -6.95 13.35 -11.08
CA GLY A 156 -6.47 12.03 -11.47
C GLY A 156 -6.26 11.92 -12.99
N ALA A 157 -5.63 10.84 -13.44
CA ALA A 157 -5.46 10.55 -14.86
C ALA A 157 -5.86 9.10 -15.17
N TYR A 158 -6.42 8.89 -16.36
CA TYR A 158 -6.80 7.57 -16.87
C TYR A 158 -6.45 7.45 -18.35
N MET A 159 -6.45 6.22 -18.85
CA MET A 159 -6.16 5.95 -20.25
C MET A 159 -7.44 6.05 -21.08
N LYS A 160 -7.41 6.80 -22.18
CA LYS A 160 -8.55 6.86 -23.11
C LYS A 160 -8.85 5.46 -23.65
N SER A 161 -10.13 5.07 -23.62
CA SER A 161 -10.56 3.78 -24.17
C SER A 161 -10.16 3.65 -25.65
N GLY A 162 -9.73 2.45 -26.05
CA GLY A 162 -9.27 2.16 -27.42
C GLY A 162 -7.94 2.80 -27.82
N SER A 163 -7.24 3.53 -26.92
CA SER A 163 -5.98 4.20 -27.27
C SER A 163 -4.72 3.38 -26.97
N PHE A 164 -4.86 2.19 -26.38
CA PHE A 164 -3.71 1.39 -25.98
C PHE A 164 -3.00 0.78 -27.19
N ILE A 165 -1.71 1.04 -27.31
CA ILE A 165 -0.81 0.46 -28.29
C ILE A 165 0.15 -0.44 -27.54
N MET A 166 0.05 -1.74 -27.79
CA MET A 166 0.91 -2.76 -27.19
C MET A 166 2.31 -2.72 -27.81
N GLU A 167 3.34 -2.75 -26.97
CA GLU A 167 4.75 -2.85 -27.39
C GLU A 167 5.39 -4.17 -26.93
N LYS A 168 5.05 -4.62 -25.72
CA LYS A 168 5.55 -5.87 -25.14
C LYS A 168 4.40 -6.62 -24.49
N ASN A 169 4.36 -7.92 -24.68
CA ASN A 169 3.38 -8.80 -24.08
C ASN A 169 4.05 -10.11 -23.70
N THR A 170 3.98 -10.48 -22.43
CA THR A 170 4.39 -11.81 -22.01
C THR A 170 3.59 -12.25 -20.79
N PHE A 171 3.53 -13.56 -20.59
CA PHE A 171 2.87 -14.19 -19.47
C PHE A 171 3.70 -15.37 -18.97
N ILE A 172 3.49 -15.75 -17.72
CA ILE A 172 4.03 -16.97 -17.13
C ILE A 172 2.90 -17.78 -16.49
N GLN A 173 2.97 -19.10 -16.60
CA GLN A 173 2.08 -20.00 -15.87
C GLN A 173 2.85 -20.65 -14.72
N LEU A 174 2.22 -20.69 -13.54
CA LEU A 174 2.84 -21.18 -12.31
C LEU A 174 1.98 -22.27 -11.68
N MET A 175 2.64 -23.24 -11.04
CA MET A 175 1.98 -24.17 -10.12
C MET A 175 1.51 -23.43 -8.87
N ASP A 176 0.57 -24.01 -8.12
CA ASP A 176 0.11 -23.43 -6.85
C ASP A 176 1.30 -23.16 -5.91
N MET A 177 2.22 -24.12 -5.75
CA MET A 177 3.38 -23.96 -4.88
C MET A 177 4.31 -22.81 -5.32
N ASP A 178 4.55 -22.68 -6.63
CA ASP A 178 5.42 -21.65 -7.17
C ASP A 178 4.85 -20.24 -6.95
N LEU A 179 3.56 -20.05 -7.23
CA LEU A 179 2.90 -18.78 -6.99
C LEU A 179 2.85 -18.47 -5.49
N TYR A 180 2.51 -19.46 -4.66
CA TYR A 180 2.49 -19.30 -3.21
C TYR A 180 3.85 -18.85 -2.68
N MET A 181 4.94 -19.51 -3.09
CA MET A 181 6.29 -19.13 -2.66
C MET A 181 6.69 -17.73 -3.13
N LEU A 182 6.37 -17.38 -4.38
CA LEU A 182 6.64 -16.04 -4.92
C LEU A 182 5.96 -14.95 -4.07
N LEU A 183 4.65 -15.12 -3.84
CA LEU A 183 3.84 -14.16 -3.10
C LEU A 183 4.18 -14.15 -1.61
N LYS A 184 4.34 -15.32 -0.98
CA LYS A 184 4.63 -15.40 0.47
C LYS A 184 5.98 -14.82 0.82
N ARG A 185 7.01 -15.03 -0.01
CA ARG A 185 8.33 -14.38 0.18
C ARG A 185 8.24 -12.87 0.04
N THR A 186 7.45 -12.39 -0.93
CA THR A 186 7.21 -10.95 -1.12
C THR A 186 6.46 -10.34 0.06
N ASP A 187 5.38 -10.98 0.51
CA ASP A 187 4.61 -10.60 1.70
C ASP A 187 5.49 -10.56 2.96
N SER A 188 6.27 -11.61 3.20
CA SER A 188 7.22 -11.63 4.31
C SER A 188 8.24 -10.48 4.23
N TYR A 189 8.72 -10.13 3.04
CA TYR A 189 9.60 -8.97 2.88
C TYR A 189 8.89 -7.65 3.24
N ILE A 190 7.66 -7.45 2.73
CA ILE A 190 6.83 -6.28 3.05
C ILE A 190 6.64 -6.14 4.57
N THR A 191 6.21 -7.21 5.25
CA THR A 191 5.96 -7.17 6.70
C THR A 191 7.23 -6.86 7.50
N ASN A 192 8.38 -7.42 7.11
CA ASN A 192 9.65 -7.13 7.79
C ASN A 192 10.13 -5.70 7.50
N TRP A 193 9.91 -5.19 6.29
CA TRP A 193 10.19 -3.80 5.96
C TRP A 193 9.30 -2.84 6.78
N GLU A 194 8.00 -3.13 6.91
CA GLU A 194 7.08 -2.36 7.75
C GLU A 194 7.53 -2.36 9.21
N ALA A 195 7.90 -3.53 9.75
CA ALA A 195 8.41 -3.66 11.12
C ALA A 195 9.73 -2.91 11.35
N TYR A 196 10.59 -2.81 10.32
CA TYR A 196 11.83 -2.05 10.37
C TYR A 196 11.59 -0.53 10.35
N VAL A 197 10.68 -0.07 9.49
CA VAL A 197 10.44 1.37 9.26
C VAL A 197 9.53 1.99 10.33
N ALA A 198 8.51 1.25 10.79
CA ALA A 198 7.46 1.78 11.65
C ALA A 198 7.94 2.43 12.97
N PRO A 199 8.90 1.86 13.74
CA PRO A 199 9.29 2.43 15.03
C PRO A 199 9.80 3.86 14.93
N SER A 200 10.70 4.12 13.98
CA SER A 200 11.28 5.45 13.76
C SER A 200 10.23 6.45 13.26
N MET A 201 9.41 6.05 12.28
CA MET A 201 8.36 6.91 11.73
C MET A 201 7.31 7.28 12.77
N MET A 202 6.85 6.32 13.57
CA MET A 202 5.84 6.56 14.60
C MET A 202 6.37 7.44 15.72
N THR A 203 7.61 7.22 16.16
CA THR A 203 8.24 8.03 17.22
C THR A 203 8.38 9.48 16.77
N ASN A 204 9.03 9.70 15.62
CA ASN A 204 9.27 11.03 15.09
C ASN A 204 7.97 11.74 14.71
N GLY A 205 7.00 11.00 14.17
CA GLY A 205 5.71 11.52 13.76
C GLY A 205 4.85 12.00 14.95
N LYS A 206 4.81 11.21 16.03
CA LYS A 206 4.11 11.61 17.27
C LYS A 206 4.73 12.86 17.88
N GLN A 207 6.06 12.92 17.98
CA GLN A 207 6.76 14.10 18.50
C GLN A 207 6.48 15.35 17.66
N ALA A 208 6.50 15.22 16.33
CA ALA A 208 6.17 16.34 15.44
C ALA A 208 4.72 16.80 15.61
N TYR A 209 3.79 15.85 15.79
CA TYR A 209 2.38 16.15 16.01
C TYR A 209 2.11 16.83 17.37
N GLU A 210 2.76 16.37 18.44
CA GLU A 210 2.70 17.01 19.77
C GLU A 210 3.21 18.45 19.71
N LYS A 211 4.36 18.67 19.06
CA LYS A 211 4.92 20.02 18.85
C LYS A 211 3.93 20.94 18.13
N GLN A 212 3.32 20.45 17.05
CA GLN A 212 2.32 21.22 16.29
C GLN A 212 1.11 21.62 17.15
N GLN A 213 0.64 20.73 18.04
CA GLN A 213 -0.48 21.04 18.94
C GLN A 213 -0.12 22.12 19.96
N MET A 214 1.08 22.06 20.55
CA MET A 214 1.55 23.08 21.49
C MET A 214 1.66 24.46 20.83
N GLU A 215 2.18 24.51 19.60
CA GLU A 215 2.27 25.76 18.81
C GLU A 215 0.87 26.35 18.53
N TRP A 216 -0.11 25.49 18.20
CA TRP A 216 -1.49 25.92 17.96
C TRP A 216 -2.14 26.49 19.23
N GLN A 217 -1.91 25.87 20.39
CA GLN A 217 -2.42 26.36 21.67
C GLN A 217 -1.80 27.71 22.06
N ALA A 218 -0.49 27.88 21.86
CA ALA A 218 0.21 29.14 22.16
C ALA A 218 -0.27 30.30 21.27
N GLN A 219 -0.57 30.04 20.00
CA GLN A 219 -1.14 31.05 19.08
C GLN A 219 -2.57 31.44 19.50
N ASN A 220 -3.38 30.48 19.92
CA ASN A 220 -4.74 30.78 20.38
C ASN A 220 -4.79 31.52 21.72
N GLN A 221 -3.83 31.31 22.62
CA GLN A 221 -3.73 32.06 23.89
C GLN A 221 -3.18 33.49 23.69
N SER A 222 -2.32 33.72 22.69
CA SER A 222 -1.83 35.07 22.36
C SER A 222 -2.86 35.92 21.59
N GLY A 223 -3.77 35.29 20.84
CA GLY A 223 -4.91 35.97 20.20
C GLY A 223 -5.98 36.51 21.17
N THR A 224 -6.15 35.88 22.34
CA THR A 224 -7.02 36.40 23.41
C THR A 224 -6.35 37.49 24.26
N ALA A 225 -5.01 37.48 24.38
CA ALA A 225 -4.27 38.51 25.10
C ALA A 225 -4.19 39.86 24.35
N GLN A 226 -4.26 39.86 23.01
CA GLN A 226 -4.30 41.12 22.23
C GLN A 226 -5.68 41.79 22.19
N ASN A 227 -6.75 41.10 22.59
CA ASN A 227 -8.11 41.68 22.61
C ASN A 227 -8.54 42.18 24.01
N GLN A 228 -7.68 42.07 25.04
CA GLN A 228 -7.95 42.64 26.37
C GLN A 228 -7.18 43.94 26.64
N ASN A 229 -6.35 44.42 25.69
CA ASN A 229 -5.58 45.67 25.85
C ASN A 229 -6.14 46.86 25.05
N ALA A 230 -7.36 46.78 24.53
CA ALA A 230 -8.04 47.89 23.83
C ALA A 230 -9.16 48.56 24.65
N SER A 231 -9.20 48.38 25.97
CA SER A 231 -10.21 49.03 26.83
C SER A 231 -9.64 49.50 28.16
N TYR A 232 -8.59 50.33 28.11
CA TYR A 232 -8.22 51.19 29.24
C TYR A 232 -7.87 52.56 28.71
N GLN A 233 -8.90 53.39 28.47
CA GLN A 233 -8.85 54.85 28.57
C GLN A 233 -10.23 55.44 28.22
N VAL A 234 -11.17 55.46 29.18
CA VAL A 234 -12.19 56.53 29.27
C VAL A 234 -12.55 56.74 30.76
N GLN A 235 -12.79 58.01 31.08
CA GLN A 235 -12.82 58.73 32.36
C GLN A 235 -13.79 58.26 33.46
N GLU A 236 -13.43 58.71 34.67
CA GLU A 236 -14.20 58.75 35.91
C GLU A 236 -15.60 59.40 35.82
N GLN A 237 -16.40 59.06 36.84
CA GLN A 237 -17.66 59.63 37.34
C GLN A 237 -18.96 58.90 36.96
N ASN A 238 -19.45 58.01 37.83
CA ASN A 238 -20.54 58.33 38.78
C ASN A 238 -20.89 57.13 39.71
N GLN A 239 -21.40 57.46 40.90
CA GLN A 239 -21.86 56.55 41.94
C GLN A 239 -23.22 55.91 41.60
N THR A 240 -23.44 54.64 41.98
CA THR A 240 -24.45 54.13 42.95
C THR A 240 -25.00 52.72 42.65
N GLN A 241 -25.06 51.93 43.74
CA GLN A 241 -26.04 50.89 44.12
C GLN A 241 -26.15 49.51 43.41
N SER A 242 -25.85 48.49 44.23
CA SER A 242 -26.62 47.27 44.56
C SER A 242 -26.56 45.97 43.71
N SER A 243 -26.01 44.95 44.37
CA SER A 243 -26.41 43.53 44.48
C SER A 243 -26.05 42.47 43.41
N PRO A 244 -25.94 41.19 43.84
CA PRO A 244 -25.02 40.21 43.25
C PRO A 244 -25.73 39.16 42.39
N TYR A 245 -25.03 38.60 41.40
CA TYR A 245 -25.35 37.29 40.85
C TYR A 245 -24.10 36.49 40.52
N GLN A 246 -24.06 35.28 41.07
CA GLN A 246 -23.10 34.21 40.79
C GLN A 246 -23.33 33.67 39.37
N GLY A 247 -22.24 33.33 38.67
CA GLY A 247 -22.26 32.59 37.42
C GLY A 247 -20.98 31.79 37.27
N GLN A 248 -21.09 30.48 37.40
CA GLN A 248 -20.03 29.49 37.26
C GLN A 248 -19.41 29.49 35.85
N SER A 249 -18.10 29.32 35.77
CA SER A 249 -17.44 28.72 34.61
C SER A 249 -16.39 27.71 35.08
N GLN A 250 -16.86 26.50 35.39
CA GLN A 250 -16.05 25.29 35.44
C GLN A 250 -16.02 24.68 34.03
N ASN A 251 -14.82 24.57 33.44
CA ASN A 251 -14.32 23.38 32.72
C ASN A 251 -13.09 23.74 31.86
N GLN A 252 -11.91 23.77 32.48
CA GLN A 252 -10.63 23.57 31.78
C GLN A 252 -9.64 22.90 32.73
N ALA A 253 -9.84 21.61 33.02
CA ALA A 253 -8.86 20.79 33.74
C ALA A 253 -9.10 19.29 33.49
N GLN A 254 -9.15 18.84 32.24
CA GLN A 254 -9.08 17.42 31.91
C GLN A 254 -8.32 17.23 30.59
N ASN A 255 -7.00 17.39 30.60
CA ASN A 255 -6.12 16.68 29.66
C ASN A 255 -4.63 16.70 30.06
N MET A 256 -4.30 16.31 31.29
CA MET A 256 -2.91 16.09 31.71
C MET A 256 -2.74 14.76 32.47
N GLN A 257 -3.25 13.67 31.91
CA GLN A 257 -2.96 12.35 32.50
C GLN A 257 -2.99 11.20 31.47
N TYR A 258 -2.09 11.25 30.49
CA TYR A 258 -1.62 10.04 29.79
C TYR A 258 -0.14 10.18 29.46
N GLN A 259 0.69 10.37 30.49
CA GLN A 259 2.13 10.17 30.42
C GLN A 259 2.55 9.54 31.74
N GLU A 260 2.64 8.19 31.75
CA GLU A 260 3.52 7.37 32.59
C GLU A 260 3.07 5.91 32.54
N GLN A 261 3.39 5.18 31.45
CA GLN A 261 3.46 3.71 31.49
C GLN A 261 4.15 3.10 30.27
N PHE A 262 5.35 3.55 29.90
CA PHE A 262 6.20 2.81 28.94
C PHE A 262 7.68 2.89 29.33
N GLN A 263 7.97 2.53 30.57
CA GLN A 263 9.33 2.22 31.03
C GLN A 263 9.20 1.02 31.97
N ASN A 264 9.56 -0.17 31.47
CA ASN A 264 9.76 -1.47 32.15
C ASN A 264 8.98 -2.62 31.49
N TYR A 265 9.47 -3.13 30.35
CA TYR A 265 9.45 -4.56 30.03
C TYR A 265 10.55 -4.87 29.01
N VAL A 266 11.80 -4.77 29.44
CA VAL A 266 12.90 -5.54 28.83
C VAL A 266 13.82 -6.00 29.97
N GLN A 267 13.40 -7.05 30.68
CA GLN A 267 14.36 -7.93 31.36
C GLN A 267 13.73 -9.28 31.71
N ASN A 268 14.32 -10.32 31.10
CA ASN A 268 14.34 -11.73 31.50
C ASN A 268 13.03 -12.51 31.70
N GLY A 269 12.83 -13.52 30.86
CA GLY A 269 11.95 -14.65 31.14
C GLY A 269 11.87 -15.63 29.96
N GLN A 270 12.72 -16.67 29.98
CA GLN A 270 12.48 -17.91 29.24
C GLN A 270 11.23 -18.63 29.77
N TYR A 271 10.57 -19.43 28.92
CA TYR A 271 9.72 -20.63 29.14
C TYR A 271 8.58 -20.60 28.07
N GLN A 272 8.62 -21.40 26.99
CA GLN A 272 8.37 -22.85 26.85
C GLN A 272 6.89 -23.26 27.03
N GLY A 273 6.24 -23.55 25.89
CA GLY A 273 5.17 -24.56 25.68
C GLY A 273 3.80 -24.37 26.35
N GLN A 274 2.74 -24.24 25.54
CA GLN A 274 1.70 -25.29 25.43
C GLN A 274 0.68 -24.98 24.32
N VAL A 275 0.40 -26.04 23.56
CA VAL A 275 -0.69 -26.18 22.61
C VAL A 275 -1.98 -26.40 23.38
N GLN A 276 -3.03 -25.64 23.09
CA GLN A 276 -4.41 -26.04 23.43
C GLN A 276 -5.33 -25.70 22.28
N GLY A 277 -5.80 -26.76 21.62
CA GLY A 277 -6.83 -26.70 20.62
C GLY A 277 -8.20 -26.45 21.25
N TYR A 278 -9.02 -25.70 20.55
CA TYR A 278 -10.46 -25.74 20.68
C TYR A 278 -11.04 -26.07 19.31
N GLY A 279 -11.40 -27.35 19.15
CA GLY A 279 -12.40 -27.74 18.18
C GLY A 279 -13.77 -27.42 18.74
N GLN A 280 -14.65 -26.90 17.89
CA GLN A 280 -16.08 -27.18 18.03
C GLN A 280 -16.75 -27.13 16.66
N ASN A 281 -17.49 -28.21 16.42
CA ASN A 281 -18.38 -28.47 15.30
C ASN A 281 -19.37 -27.32 15.06
N ALA A 282 -19.60 -27.00 13.79
CA ALA A 282 -20.90 -26.53 13.35
C ALA A 282 -21.20 -27.17 11.99
N GLN A 283 -21.99 -28.24 12.02
CA GLN A 283 -22.75 -28.71 10.86
C GLN A 283 -23.72 -27.60 10.45
N TYR A 284 -23.63 -27.13 9.21
CA TYR A 284 -24.74 -26.43 8.58
C TYR A 284 -25.22 -27.23 7.38
N GLN A 285 -26.48 -27.64 7.51
CA GLN A 285 -27.29 -28.40 6.59
C GLN A 285 -27.90 -27.39 5.62
N GLU A 286 -27.52 -27.44 4.34
CA GLU A 286 -28.00 -26.50 3.33
C GLU A 286 -29.26 -27.07 2.65
N SER A 287 -30.42 -26.53 3.01
CA SER A 287 -31.69 -26.79 2.32
C SER A 287 -31.86 -25.78 1.19
N ALA A 288 -31.84 -26.29 -0.04
CA ALA A 288 -32.19 -25.56 -1.26
C ALA A 288 -33.66 -25.11 -1.24
N PRO A 289 -33.98 -24.04 -1.98
CA PRO A 289 -35.11 -24.14 -2.89
C PRO A 289 -34.75 -23.74 -4.32
N ALA A 290 -35.25 -24.58 -5.23
CA ALA A 290 -35.32 -24.33 -6.66
C ALA A 290 -36.13 -23.07 -6.96
N ASN A 291 -35.70 -22.31 -7.98
CA ASN A 291 -36.62 -21.50 -8.75
C ASN A 291 -36.24 -21.56 -10.23
N SER A 292 -37.05 -22.33 -10.94
CA SER A 292 -37.27 -22.31 -12.38
C SER A 292 -37.86 -20.99 -12.82
N TYR A 293 -37.29 -20.35 -13.85
CA TYR A 293 -38.08 -19.65 -14.86
C TYR A 293 -37.39 -19.78 -16.21
N ALA A 294 -38.07 -20.50 -17.10
CA ALA A 294 -37.86 -20.51 -18.54
C ALA A 294 -38.88 -19.55 -19.17
N ALA A 295 -38.40 -18.75 -20.13
CA ALA A 295 -39.05 -18.43 -21.40
C ALA A 295 -37.97 -17.85 -22.32
#